data_AF-A0A292YFC4-F1
#
_entry.id   AF-A0A292YFC4-F1
#
_cell.length_a   1.000
_cell.length_b   1.000
_cell.length_c   1.000
_cell.angle_alpha   90.00
_cell.angle_beta   90.00
_cell.angle_gamma   90.00
#
_symmetry.space_group_name_H-M   'P 1'
#
loop_
_entity.id
_entity.type
_entity.pdbx_description
1 polymer ?
#
loop_
_entity_poly.entity_id
_entity_poly.type
_entity_poly.pdbx_seq_one_letter_code
_entity_poly.pdbx_strand_id
1 'polypeptide(L)'
;MKKLISIIAISSIMFAANTNNNDELNKKLDLILQKMNELEKKVEQRDEQIKELKKELKQEQKKIQLQVKKQQETQKKEIENKLILSSCKNIGVSNFSYKYHDDVIPYYTLTYTLTNKYPKKIVHLKGDLIVEDKDEVKILQDYIDRDVDLAPGQSVTIKKVHTVTSDMEKELANEKSENLKVIFEVIRADLADGGRVECGIF
;
A
#
# COMPACT_ATOMS: atom_id res chain seq x y z
N MET A 1 33.73 6.60 25.77
CA MET A 1 34.82 5.74 26.27
C MET A 1 36.08 6.04 25.49
N LYS A 2 37.19 6.20 26.23
CA LYS A 2 38.53 6.62 25.81
C LYS A 2 39.10 5.78 24.64
N LYS A 3 39.71 6.44 23.64
CA LYS A 3 40.93 6.01 22.92
C LYS A 3 41.67 7.29 22.48
N LEU A 4 42.61 7.80 23.28
CA LEU A 4 44.06 7.55 23.13
C LEU A 4 44.55 7.80 21.70
N ILE A 5 44.98 9.03 21.44
CA ILE A 5 46.07 9.31 20.51
C ILE A 5 47.11 10.10 21.32
N SER A 6 47.92 9.33 22.03
CA SER A 6 49.23 9.75 22.50
C SER A 6 50.25 9.45 21.40
N ILE A 7 51.41 10.13 21.49
CA ILE A 7 52.64 9.95 20.69
C ILE A 7 52.61 10.87 19.46
N ILE A 8 53.44 11.91 19.37
CA ILE A 8 54.90 11.82 19.43
C ILE A 8 55.50 12.77 20.47
N ALA A 9 56.25 12.16 21.38
CA ALA A 9 57.20 12.81 22.26
C ALA A 9 58.22 13.60 21.45
N ILE A 10 58.39 14.88 21.80
CA ILE A 10 59.55 15.66 21.39
C ILE A 10 60.73 14.98 22.06
N SER A 11 61.46 14.18 21.30
CA SER A 11 62.72 13.57 21.70
C SER A 11 63.69 14.69 22.07
N SER A 12 63.77 14.92 23.37
CA SER A 12 64.84 15.64 24.05
C SER A 12 66.17 14.95 23.72
N ILE A 13 66.85 15.37 22.66
CA ILE A 13 68.26 15.07 22.46
C ILE A 13 68.95 16.32 21.87
N MET A 14 70.01 16.74 22.58
CA MET A 14 71.06 17.68 22.21
C MET A 14 70.83 19.17 22.51
N PHE A 15 70.67 19.48 23.79
CA PHE A 15 71.40 20.61 24.37
C PHE A 15 72.80 20.14 24.75
N ALA A 16 73.76 20.28 23.83
CA ALA A 16 75.19 20.46 24.13
C ALA A 16 75.99 20.55 22.82
N ALA A 17 76.20 21.76 22.32
CA ALA A 17 77.52 22.29 21.95
C ALA A 17 77.40 23.53 21.06
N ASN A 18 78.23 24.53 21.40
CA ASN A 18 78.70 25.64 20.59
C ASN A 18 77.93 26.98 20.60
N THR A 19 78.48 27.87 21.41
CA THR A 19 78.13 29.26 21.74
C THR A 19 78.33 30.28 20.60
N ASN A 20 78.08 29.92 19.34
CA ASN A 20 78.09 30.90 18.22
C ASN A 20 76.91 30.74 17.23
N ASN A 21 75.88 29.95 17.54
CA ASN A 21 74.83 29.58 16.57
C ASN A 21 73.38 29.89 17.02
N ASN A 22 73.20 30.87 17.91
CA ASN A 22 71.86 31.29 18.39
C ASN A 22 70.94 31.75 17.25
N ASP A 23 71.49 32.39 16.22
CA ASP A 23 70.70 32.87 15.08
C ASP A 23 70.15 31.74 14.21
N GLU A 24 70.90 30.64 14.04
CA GLU A 24 70.45 29.48 13.25
C GLU A 24 69.43 28.65 14.02
N LEU A 25 69.59 28.53 15.34
CA LEU A 25 68.65 27.85 16.23
C LEU A 25 67.33 28.61 16.32
N ASN A 26 67.37 29.94 16.46
CA ASN A 26 66.19 30.80 16.49
C ASN A 26 65.43 30.76 15.15
N LYS A 27 66.13 30.78 14.00
CA LYS A 27 65.49 30.63 12.68
C LYS A 27 64.79 29.28 12.50
N LYS A 28 65.39 28.18 12.99
CA LYS A 28 64.75 26.86 12.93
C LYS A 28 63.52 26.79 13.85
N LEU A 29 63.58 27.43 15.03
CA LEU A 29 62.46 27.49 15.96
C LEU A 29 61.30 28.32 15.40
N ASP A 30 61.57 29.47 14.81
CA ASP A 30 60.57 30.31 14.14
C ASP A 30 59.89 29.59 12.97
N LEU A 31 60.66 28.85 12.17
CA LEU A 31 60.11 28.05 11.06
C LEU A 31 59.19 26.93 11.55
N ILE A 32 59.52 26.30 12.68
CA ILE A 32 58.67 25.29 13.32
C ILE A 32 57.39 25.95 13.85
N LEU A 33 57.49 27.10 14.51
CA LEU A 33 56.33 27.86 15.02
C LEU A 33 55.38 28.26 13.88
N GLN A 34 55.94 28.72 12.75
CA GLN A 34 55.18 29.12 11.58
C GLN A 34 54.45 27.93 10.93
N LYS A 35 55.11 26.78 10.84
CA LYS A 35 54.49 25.53 10.36
C LYS A 35 53.41 25.02 11.31
N MET A 36 53.59 25.15 12.62
CA MET A 36 52.56 24.79 13.61
C MET A 36 51.32 25.66 13.47
N ASN A 37 51.48 26.98 13.31
CA ASN A 37 50.36 27.90 13.08
C ASN A 37 49.63 27.63 11.75
N GLU A 38 50.34 27.25 10.68
CA GLU A 38 49.70 26.82 9.43
C GLU A 38 48.94 25.50 9.58
N LEU A 39 49.49 24.55 10.35
CA LEU A 39 48.83 23.28 10.66
C LEU A 39 47.57 23.50 11.49
N GLU A 40 47.62 24.36 12.51
CA GLU A 40 46.47 24.71 13.35
C GLU A 40 45.33 25.30 12.52
N LYS A 41 45.64 26.27 11.63
CA LYS A 41 44.65 26.82 10.68
C LYS A 41 44.07 25.77 9.75
N LYS A 42 44.88 24.83 9.25
CA LYS A 42 44.39 23.73 8.39
C LYS A 42 43.49 22.77 9.16
N VAL A 43 43.79 22.50 10.43
CA VAL A 43 42.95 21.64 11.29
C VAL A 43 41.60 22.31 11.54
N GLU A 44 41.58 23.60 11.87
CA GLU A 44 40.33 24.37 12.06
C GLU A 44 39.45 24.36 10.80
N GLN A 45 40.05 24.62 9.63
CA GLN A 45 39.33 24.55 8.35
C GLN A 45 38.76 23.16 8.06
N ARG A 46 39.49 22.10 8.41
CA ARG A 46 39.01 20.72 8.24
C ARG A 46 37.87 20.39 9.21
N ASP A 47 37.94 20.88 10.44
CA ASP A 47 36.86 20.68 11.43
C ASP A 47 35.57 21.40 11.02
N GLU A 48 35.67 22.59 10.41
CA GLU A 48 34.52 23.29 9.82
C GLU A 48 33.89 22.49 8.67
N GLN A 49 34.72 22.02 7.72
CA GLN A 49 34.26 21.15 6.62
C GLN A 49 33.57 19.88 7.13
N ILE A 50 34.12 19.24 8.16
CA ILE A 50 33.53 18.05 8.78
C ILE A 50 32.16 18.37 9.40
N LYS A 51 32.00 19.57 9.98
CA LYS A 51 30.74 20.01 10.58
C LYS A 51 29.67 20.27 9.54
N GLU A 52 30.02 20.85 8.39
CA GLU A 52 29.11 21.02 7.25
C GLU A 52 28.70 19.68 6.64
N LEU A 53 29.67 18.81 6.34
CA LEU A 53 29.41 17.46 5.81
C LEU A 53 28.50 16.64 6.74
N LYS A 54 28.68 16.74 8.07
CA LYS A 54 27.80 16.08 9.05
C LYS A 54 26.36 16.60 9.01
N LYS A 55 26.15 17.90 8.72
CA LYS A 55 24.81 18.48 8.56
C LYS A 55 24.16 17.99 7.28
N GLU A 56 24.88 18.02 6.16
CA GLU A 56 24.40 17.53 4.86
C GLU A 56 24.03 16.05 4.93
N LEU A 57 24.90 15.22 5.51
CA LEU A 57 24.66 13.79 5.65
C LEU A 57 23.41 13.49 6.51
N LYS A 58 23.15 14.27 7.57
CA LYS A 58 21.89 14.18 8.34
C LYS A 58 20.66 14.59 7.53
N GLN A 59 20.78 15.59 6.66
CA GLN A 59 19.67 16.01 5.80
C GLN A 59 19.38 14.97 4.72
N GLU A 60 20.41 14.40 4.10
CA GLU A 60 20.26 13.32 3.12
C GLU A 60 19.65 12.06 3.74
N GLN A 61 20.13 11.63 4.92
CA GLN A 61 19.53 10.50 5.63
C GLN A 61 18.03 10.69 5.89
N LYS A 62 17.60 11.90 6.25
CA LYS A 62 16.17 12.21 6.43
C LYS A 62 15.40 12.12 5.10
N LYS A 63 15.96 12.65 4.01
CA LYS A 63 15.34 12.57 2.68
C LYS A 63 15.18 11.12 2.21
N ILE A 64 16.22 10.31 2.39
CA ILE A 64 16.21 8.87 2.05
C ILE A 64 15.14 8.15 2.87
N GLN A 65 15.07 8.37 4.20
CA GLN A 65 14.03 7.77 5.03
C GLN A 65 12.62 8.15 4.60
N LEU A 66 12.39 9.41 4.23
CA LEU A 66 11.10 9.87 3.70
C LEU A 66 10.74 9.21 2.37
N GLN A 67 11.70 9.06 1.46
CA GLN A 67 11.49 8.40 0.18
C GLN A 67 11.19 6.91 0.35
N VAL A 68 11.95 6.22 1.21
CA VAL A 68 11.74 4.79 1.51
C VAL A 68 10.35 4.58 2.11
N LYS A 69 9.91 5.42 3.06
CA LYS A 69 8.55 5.33 3.63
C LYS A 69 7.47 5.49 2.56
N LYS A 70 7.59 6.51 1.70
CA LYS A 70 6.63 6.74 0.61
C LYS A 70 6.57 5.55 -0.35
N GLN A 71 7.72 5.00 -0.74
CA GLN A 71 7.77 3.82 -1.60
C GLN A 71 7.12 2.59 -0.95
N GLN A 72 7.37 2.35 0.34
CA GLN A 72 6.75 1.25 1.08
C GLN A 72 5.22 1.39 1.15
N GLU A 73 4.71 2.60 1.40
CA GLU A 73 3.27 2.88 1.39
C GLU A 73 2.65 2.66 0.01
N THR A 74 3.32 3.10 -1.06
CA THR A 74 2.84 2.88 -2.44
C THR A 74 2.81 1.39 -2.78
N GLN A 75 3.88 0.65 -2.50
CA GLN A 75 3.93 -0.79 -2.75
C GLN A 75 2.87 -1.54 -1.96
N LYS A 76 2.67 -1.18 -0.69
CA LYS A 76 1.61 -1.77 0.14
C LYS A 76 0.23 -1.55 -0.49
N LYS A 77 -0.08 -0.32 -0.93
CA LYS A 77 -1.34 -0.01 -1.61
C LYS A 77 -1.49 -0.76 -2.94
N GLU A 78 -0.42 -0.93 -3.70
CA GLU A 78 -0.45 -1.70 -4.95
C GLU A 78 -0.74 -3.17 -4.70
N ILE A 79 -0.12 -3.76 -3.68
CA ILE A 79 -0.36 -5.16 -3.29
C ILE A 79 -1.80 -5.32 -2.80
N GLU A 80 -2.27 -4.44 -1.90
CA GLU A 80 -3.65 -4.44 -1.42
C GLU A 80 -4.65 -4.33 -2.58
N ASN A 81 -4.41 -3.40 -3.52
CA ASN A 81 -5.25 -3.25 -4.70
C ASN A 81 -5.26 -4.49 -5.58
N LYS A 82 -4.12 -5.16 -5.78
CA LYS A 82 -4.06 -6.42 -6.54
C LYS A 82 -4.85 -7.54 -5.87
N LEU A 83 -4.72 -7.68 -4.55
CA LEU A 83 -5.46 -8.68 -3.78
C LEU A 83 -6.97 -8.44 -3.85
N ILE A 84 -7.41 -7.18 -3.70
CA ILE A 84 -8.82 -6.82 -3.82
C ILE A 84 -9.30 -7.07 -5.26
N LEU A 85 -8.54 -6.69 -6.29
CA LEU A 85 -8.92 -6.96 -7.67
C LEU A 85 -9.02 -8.47 -7.98
N SER A 86 -8.26 -9.32 -7.30
CA SER A 86 -8.36 -10.78 -7.47
C SER A 86 -9.54 -11.44 -6.72
N SER A 87 -10.22 -10.71 -5.84
CA SER A 87 -11.34 -11.27 -5.07
C SER A 87 -12.65 -11.22 -5.84
N CYS A 88 -13.34 -12.36 -5.88
CA CYS A 88 -14.62 -12.59 -6.57
C CYS A 88 -15.84 -12.18 -5.75
N LYS A 89 -15.64 -11.78 -4.49
CA LYS A 89 -16.69 -11.42 -3.52
C LYS A 89 -16.73 -9.90 -3.24
N ASN A 90 -16.27 -9.11 -4.20
CA ASN A 90 -16.18 -7.64 -4.08
C ASN A 90 -17.36 -6.89 -4.68
N ILE A 91 -18.48 -7.58 -4.84
CA ILE A 91 -19.80 -6.96 -4.96
C ILE A 91 -20.56 -7.26 -3.68
N GLY A 92 -20.95 -6.21 -2.97
CA GLY A 92 -21.88 -6.34 -1.84
C GLY A 92 -23.30 -6.48 -2.33
N VAL A 93 -24.12 -7.28 -1.64
CA VAL A 93 -25.57 -7.33 -1.84
C VAL A 93 -26.26 -6.83 -0.58
N SER A 94 -27.28 -6.01 -0.75
CA SER A 94 -28.11 -5.49 0.34
C SER A 94 -29.53 -5.22 -0.14
N ASN A 95 -30.44 -4.96 0.81
CA ASN A 95 -31.85 -4.64 0.51
C ASN A 95 -32.52 -5.67 -0.42
N PHE A 96 -32.17 -6.95 -0.25
CA PHE A 96 -32.78 -8.02 -1.01
C PHE A 96 -34.24 -8.17 -0.58
N SER A 97 -35.13 -8.19 -1.56
CA SER A 97 -36.55 -8.44 -1.40
C SER A 97 -37.07 -9.18 -2.62
N TYR A 98 -38.10 -9.98 -2.41
CA TYR A 98 -38.68 -10.83 -3.42
C TYR A 98 -40.20 -10.89 -3.23
N LYS A 99 -40.90 -11.07 -4.34
CA LYS A 99 -42.35 -11.29 -4.35
C LYS A 99 -42.67 -12.42 -5.30
N TYR A 100 -43.30 -13.47 -4.78
CA TYR A 100 -43.77 -14.60 -5.59
C TYR A 100 -45.04 -14.23 -6.35
N HIS A 101 -45.15 -14.74 -7.57
CA HIS A 101 -46.31 -14.61 -8.43
C HIS A 101 -46.70 -15.98 -8.96
N ASP A 102 -47.88 -16.43 -8.56
CA ASP A 102 -48.46 -17.73 -8.96
C ASP A 102 -49.25 -17.60 -10.26
N ASP A 103 -48.53 -17.25 -11.33
CA ASP A 103 -49.07 -17.18 -12.69
C ASP A 103 -48.87 -18.52 -13.43
N VAL A 104 -49.38 -18.65 -14.66
CA VAL A 104 -49.22 -19.86 -15.50
C VAL A 104 -47.77 -20.33 -15.59
N ILE A 105 -46.85 -19.38 -15.62
CA ILE A 105 -45.41 -19.61 -15.42
C ILE A 105 -45.04 -18.84 -14.15
N PRO A 106 -44.79 -19.51 -13.02
CA PRO A 106 -44.49 -18.83 -11.77
C PRO A 106 -43.16 -18.07 -11.84
N TYR A 107 -43.10 -16.92 -11.18
CA TYR A 107 -41.90 -16.08 -11.13
C TYR A 107 -41.79 -15.29 -9.83
N TYR A 108 -40.57 -14.84 -9.55
CA TYR A 108 -40.28 -13.85 -8.54
C TYR A 108 -40.00 -12.48 -9.16
N THR A 109 -40.54 -11.43 -8.56
CA THR A 109 -39.99 -10.08 -8.72
C THR A 109 -38.89 -9.90 -7.69
N LEU A 110 -37.62 -9.91 -8.12
CA LEU A 110 -36.45 -9.71 -7.27
C LEU A 110 -36.07 -8.22 -7.27
N THR A 111 -35.79 -7.67 -6.09
CA THR A 111 -35.21 -6.33 -5.94
C THR A 111 -34.04 -6.39 -4.97
N TYR A 112 -32.88 -5.90 -5.38
CA TYR A 112 -31.65 -5.93 -4.57
C TYR A 112 -30.71 -4.79 -4.95
N THR A 113 -29.81 -4.44 -4.04
CA THR A 113 -28.81 -3.41 -4.24
C THR A 113 -27.43 -4.03 -4.33
N LEU A 114 -26.75 -3.80 -5.45
CA LEU A 114 -25.36 -4.18 -5.65
C LEU A 114 -24.45 -3.01 -5.33
N THR A 115 -23.42 -3.23 -4.51
CA THR A 115 -22.41 -2.22 -4.13
C THR A 115 -21.05 -2.62 -4.64
N ASN A 116 -20.38 -1.74 -5.38
CA ASN A 116 -19.01 -1.95 -5.84
C ASN A 116 -18.01 -1.80 -4.69
N LYS A 117 -17.33 -2.89 -4.30
CA LYS A 117 -16.24 -2.88 -3.32
C LYS A 117 -14.85 -2.96 -3.96
N TYR A 118 -14.76 -3.03 -5.29
CA TYR A 118 -13.48 -2.90 -5.98
C TYR A 118 -12.95 -1.46 -5.88
N PRO A 119 -11.62 -1.27 -5.90
CA PRO A 119 -11.02 0.06 -5.85
C PRO A 119 -11.17 0.83 -7.18
N LYS A 120 -11.82 0.22 -8.19
CA LYS A 120 -11.96 0.75 -9.54
C LYS A 120 -13.43 0.75 -9.97
N LYS A 121 -13.75 1.67 -10.87
CA LYS A 121 -15.08 1.77 -11.48
C LYS A 121 -15.34 0.55 -12.37
N ILE A 122 -16.49 -0.08 -12.19
CA ILE A 122 -16.98 -1.17 -13.04
C ILE A 122 -17.86 -0.57 -14.13
N VAL A 123 -17.66 -1.01 -15.37
CA VAL A 123 -18.44 -0.61 -16.55
C VAL A 123 -19.37 -1.72 -17.04
N HIS A 124 -19.04 -2.97 -16.74
CA HIS A 124 -19.83 -4.14 -17.11
C HIS A 124 -19.65 -5.25 -16.08
N LEU A 125 -20.75 -5.90 -15.69
CA LEU A 125 -20.77 -6.91 -14.63
C LEU A 125 -21.51 -8.15 -15.10
N LYS A 126 -20.83 -9.30 -14.96
CA LYS A 126 -21.38 -10.64 -15.10
C LYS A 126 -21.23 -11.42 -13.82
N GLY A 127 -22.28 -12.08 -13.39
CA GLY A 127 -22.24 -12.90 -12.18
C GLY A 127 -23.59 -13.43 -11.77
N ASP A 128 -23.58 -14.23 -10.72
CA ASP A 128 -24.78 -14.89 -10.20
C ASP A 128 -25.20 -14.27 -8.88
N LEU A 129 -26.47 -13.91 -8.77
CA LEU A 129 -27.12 -13.67 -7.49
C LEU A 129 -27.55 -15.03 -6.93
N ILE A 130 -26.98 -15.39 -5.78
CA ILE A 130 -27.25 -16.65 -5.09
C ILE A 130 -27.97 -16.35 -3.79
N VAL A 131 -29.05 -17.08 -3.54
CA VAL A 131 -29.78 -17.06 -2.27
C VAL A 131 -29.65 -18.44 -1.63
N GLU A 132 -29.03 -18.48 -0.45
CA GLU A 132 -28.88 -19.66 0.38
C GLU A 132 -29.83 -19.57 1.59
N ASP A 133 -30.32 -20.71 2.06
CA ASP A 133 -30.99 -20.80 3.36
C ASP A 133 -29.99 -20.84 4.53
N LYS A 134 -30.53 -21.01 5.75
CA LYS A 134 -29.76 -21.16 6.98
C LYS A 134 -28.82 -22.38 6.99
N ASP A 135 -29.12 -23.40 6.18
CA ASP A 135 -28.39 -24.66 6.09
C ASP A 135 -27.39 -24.63 4.90
N GLU A 136 -27.19 -23.44 4.31
CA GLU A 136 -26.33 -23.15 3.15
C GLU A 136 -26.76 -23.86 1.87
N VAL A 137 -28.03 -24.28 1.78
CA VAL A 137 -28.60 -24.84 0.56
C VAL A 137 -28.95 -23.70 -0.39
N LYS A 138 -28.43 -23.76 -1.62
CA LYS A 138 -28.75 -22.79 -2.67
C LYS A 138 -30.20 -22.98 -3.12
N ILE A 139 -31.06 -22.02 -2.75
CA ILE A 139 -32.47 -22.02 -3.13
C ILE A 139 -32.67 -21.41 -4.51
N LEU A 140 -31.99 -20.30 -4.80
CA LEU A 140 -32.15 -19.53 -6.04
C LEU A 140 -30.78 -19.11 -6.57
N GLN A 141 -30.61 -19.23 -7.90
CA GLN A 141 -29.48 -18.69 -8.64
C GLN A 141 -29.98 -17.90 -9.85
N ASP A 142 -29.69 -16.60 -9.88
CA ASP A 142 -30.10 -15.71 -10.97
C ASP A 142 -28.89 -15.06 -11.65
N TYR A 143 -28.72 -15.36 -12.93
CA TYR A 143 -27.63 -14.82 -13.74
C TYR A 143 -27.87 -13.36 -14.14
N ILE A 144 -26.84 -12.54 -13.96
CA ILE A 144 -26.80 -11.13 -14.37
C ILE A 144 -25.68 -10.95 -15.41
N ASP A 145 -26.02 -10.30 -16.52
CA ASP A 145 -25.08 -9.80 -17.52
C ASP A 145 -25.57 -8.42 -17.98
N ARG A 146 -24.87 -7.37 -17.57
CA ARG A 146 -25.28 -6.00 -17.90
C ARG A 146 -24.15 -4.98 -17.79
N ASP A 147 -24.29 -3.92 -18.58
CA ASP A 147 -23.55 -2.68 -18.37
C ASP A 147 -24.01 -2.00 -17.08
N VAL A 148 -23.03 -1.46 -16.36
CA VAL A 148 -23.21 -0.75 -15.09
C VAL A 148 -22.35 0.49 -15.06
N ASP A 149 -22.78 1.53 -14.34
CA ASP A 149 -21.92 2.66 -13.99
C ASP A 149 -21.75 2.69 -12.47
N LEU A 150 -20.76 1.94 -11.99
CA LEU A 150 -20.53 1.75 -10.56
C LEU A 150 -19.12 2.18 -10.17
N ALA A 151 -18.99 3.43 -9.68
CA ALA A 151 -17.76 3.90 -9.05
C ALA A 151 -17.46 3.14 -7.74
N PRO A 152 -16.21 3.21 -7.22
CA PRO A 152 -15.87 2.59 -5.94
C PRO A 152 -16.81 3.04 -4.82
N GLY A 153 -17.39 2.08 -4.09
CA GLY A 153 -18.36 2.32 -3.00
C GLY A 153 -19.77 2.70 -3.45
N GLN A 154 -20.00 2.89 -4.76
CA GLN A 154 -21.32 3.22 -5.29
C GLN A 154 -22.22 1.97 -5.31
N SER A 155 -23.52 2.22 -5.19
CA SER A 155 -24.56 1.21 -5.22
C SER A 155 -25.54 1.42 -6.36
N VAL A 156 -26.09 0.34 -6.90
CA VAL A 156 -27.20 0.35 -7.85
C VAL A 156 -28.27 -0.64 -7.40
N THR A 157 -29.53 -0.21 -7.45
CA THR A 157 -30.67 -1.10 -7.20
C THR A 157 -31.11 -1.73 -8.51
N ILE A 158 -31.20 -3.05 -8.51
CA ILE A 158 -31.69 -3.86 -9.63
C ILE A 158 -33.06 -4.38 -9.25
N LYS A 159 -34.00 -4.26 -10.18
CA LYS A 159 -35.30 -4.91 -10.15
C LYS A 159 -35.40 -5.81 -11.38
N LYS A 160 -35.64 -7.11 -11.18
CA LYS A 160 -35.65 -8.11 -12.24
C LYS A 160 -36.74 -9.15 -11.98
N VAL A 161 -37.30 -9.68 -13.06
CA VAL A 161 -38.18 -10.86 -13.01
C VAL A 161 -37.31 -12.10 -13.18
N HIS A 162 -37.48 -13.06 -12.27
CA HIS A 162 -36.81 -14.36 -12.31
C HIS A 162 -37.88 -15.45 -12.40
N THR A 163 -37.90 -16.17 -13.52
CA THR A 163 -38.81 -17.31 -13.71
C THR A 163 -38.42 -18.44 -12.78
N VAL A 164 -39.40 -19.02 -12.09
CA VAL A 164 -39.17 -20.19 -11.25
C VAL A 164 -38.98 -21.42 -12.13
N THR A 165 -37.83 -22.05 -12.03
CA THR A 165 -37.42 -23.19 -12.86
C THR A 165 -37.34 -24.51 -12.10
N SER A 166 -37.39 -24.46 -10.76
CA SER A 166 -37.33 -25.67 -9.92
C SER A 166 -38.34 -25.62 -8.77
N ASP A 167 -38.70 -26.81 -8.24
CA ASP A 167 -39.52 -26.89 -7.04
C ASP A 167 -38.78 -26.33 -5.81
N MET A 168 -37.45 -26.41 -5.79
CA MET A 168 -36.62 -25.83 -4.72
C MET A 168 -36.74 -24.31 -4.68
N GLU A 169 -36.76 -23.64 -5.83
CA GLU A 169 -36.95 -22.17 -5.89
C GLU A 169 -38.31 -21.73 -5.34
N LYS A 170 -39.35 -22.58 -5.41
CA LYS A 170 -40.68 -22.25 -4.84
C LYS A 170 -40.63 -22.14 -3.32
N GLU A 171 -39.73 -22.87 -2.66
CA GLU A 171 -39.58 -22.82 -1.21
C GLU A 171 -39.12 -21.44 -0.71
N LEU A 172 -38.52 -20.61 -1.58
CA LEU A 172 -38.18 -19.23 -1.24
C LEU A 172 -39.40 -18.42 -0.78
N ALA A 173 -40.62 -18.74 -1.27
CA ALA A 173 -41.84 -18.06 -0.85
C ALA A 173 -42.22 -18.34 0.61
N ASN A 174 -41.78 -19.48 1.15
CA ASN A 174 -42.04 -19.91 2.51
C ASN A 174 -40.95 -19.47 3.49
N GLU A 175 -39.82 -18.99 2.98
CA GLU A 175 -38.70 -18.57 3.80
C GLU A 175 -38.84 -17.15 4.34
N LYS A 176 -38.21 -16.91 5.50
CA LYS A 176 -38.09 -15.56 6.04
C LYS A 176 -36.81 -14.93 5.56
N SER A 177 -36.85 -13.65 5.18
CA SER A 177 -35.66 -12.92 4.73
C SER A 177 -34.48 -12.93 5.73
N GLU A 178 -34.76 -13.06 7.03
CA GLU A 178 -33.74 -13.16 8.09
C GLU A 178 -32.96 -14.49 8.06
N ASN A 179 -33.52 -15.55 7.47
CA ASN A 179 -32.87 -16.84 7.28
C ASN A 179 -32.06 -16.92 5.99
N LEU A 180 -32.15 -15.89 5.14
CA LEU A 180 -31.56 -15.93 3.81
C LEU A 180 -30.19 -15.27 3.80
N LYS A 181 -29.23 -15.97 3.21
CA LYS A 181 -27.91 -15.45 2.90
C LYS A 181 -27.85 -15.15 1.40
N VAL A 182 -27.67 -13.88 1.08
CA VAL A 182 -27.67 -13.40 -0.31
C VAL A 182 -26.28 -12.97 -0.72
N ILE A 183 -25.77 -13.57 -1.80
CA ILE A 183 -24.40 -13.40 -2.27
C ILE A 183 -24.45 -13.05 -3.76
N PHE A 184 -23.51 -12.21 -4.20
CA PHE A 184 -23.24 -12.05 -5.62
C PHE A 184 -21.87 -12.61 -5.94
N GLU A 185 -21.84 -13.68 -6.72
CA GLU A 185 -20.60 -14.27 -7.21
C GLU A 185 -20.25 -13.65 -8.56
N VAL A 186 -19.17 -12.86 -8.56
CA VAL A 186 -18.67 -12.26 -9.81
C VAL A 186 -18.11 -13.38 -10.68
N ILE A 187 -18.57 -13.48 -11.92
CA ILE A 187 -17.93 -14.28 -12.97
C ILE A 187 -16.92 -13.41 -13.72
N ARG A 188 -17.34 -12.19 -14.08
CA ARG A 188 -16.51 -11.19 -14.74
C ARG A 188 -16.93 -9.77 -14.38
N ALA A 189 -15.97 -8.90 -14.09
CA ALA A 189 -16.18 -7.46 -13.99
C ALA A 189 -15.18 -6.73 -14.89
N ASP A 190 -15.68 -5.97 -15.87
CA ASP A 190 -14.84 -5.09 -16.69
C ASP A 190 -14.73 -3.72 -16.02
N LEU A 191 -13.51 -3.21 -15.94
CA LEU A 191 -13.17 -1.97 -15.27
C LEU A 191 -12.99 -0.85 -16.29
N ALA A 192 -13.28 0.39 -15.87
CA ALA A 192 -13.20 1.55 -16.76
C ALA A 192 -11.80 1.83 -17.34
N ASP A 193 -10.74 1.32 -16.70
CA ASP A 193 -9.35 1.44 -17.15
C ASP A 193 -8.91 0.31 -18.10
N GLY A 194 -9.84 -0.52 -18.56
CA GLY A 194 -9.58 -1.68 -19.41
C GLY A 194 -9.12 -2.92 -18.64
N GLY A 195 -8.96 -2.83 -17.31
CA GLY A 195 -8.73 -3.99 -16.47
C GLY A 195 -9.95 -4.92 -16.42
N ARG A 196 -9.72 -6.19 -16.08
CA ARG A 196 -10.79 -7.16 -15.89
C ARG A 196 -10.52 -8.03 -14.67
N VAL A 197 -11.58 -8.32 -13.93
CA VAL A 197 -11.61 -9.38 -12.91
C VAL A 197 -12.38 -10.55 -13.49
N GLU A 198 -11.78 -11.73 -13.54
CA GLU A 198 -12.43 -12.98 -13.94
C GLU A 198 -12.27 -14.01 -12.83
N CYS A 199 -13.37 -14.68 -12.52
CA CYS A 199 -13.55 -15.49 -11.33
C CYS A 199 -14.25 -16.82 -11.62
N GLY A 200 -14.86 -16.95 -12.80
CA GLY A 200 -15.39 -18.22 -13.28
C GLY A 200 -14.26 -19.19 -13.59
N ILE A 201 -14.44 -20.45 -13.19
CA ILE A 201 -13.64 -21.58 -13.65
C ILE A 201 -14.08 -21.85 -15.09
N PHE A 202 -13.14 -21.89 -16.03
CA PHE A 202 -13.36 -22.38 -17.39
C PHE A 202 -13.64 -23.88 -17.40
#